data_AF-A0A3C0C697-F1
#
_entry.id   AF-A0A3C0C697-F1
#
_cell.length_a   1.000
_cell.length_b   1.000
_cell.length_c   1.000
_cell.angle_alpha   90.00
_cell.angle_beta   90.00
_cell.angle_gamma   90.00
#
_symmetry.space_group_name_H-M   'P 1'
#
loop_
_entity.id
_entity.type
_entity.pdbx_description
1 polymer ?
#
loop_
_entity_poly.entity_id
_entity_poly.type
_entity_poly.pdbx_seq_one_letter_code
_entity_poly.pdbx_strand_id
1 'polypeptide(L)'
;AELDRVLGGGWVPGGVVLLGGEPGVGKSTLLLQVCAQMAQGGRKVLYISGEESSGQLAMRGRRLGLMPEGLYLLCEYDLPSSLKAAEKYDFVVVDSVQAFRADAENGWAGSPNQVRGVASMTVEMAKNFRV
;
A
#
# COMPACT_ATOMS: atom_id res chain seq x y z
N ALA A 1 -5.44 -13.88 11.18
CA ALA A 1 -6.60 -14.70 11.58
C ALA A 1 -7.91 -14.08 11.11
N GLU A 2 -8.37 -12.94 11.66
CA GLU A 2 -9.66 -12.35 11.21
C GLU A 2 -9.57 -11.73 9.81
N LEU A 3 -8.49 -11.00 9.49
CA LEU A 3 -8.30 -10.47 8.13
C LEU A 3 -8.22 -11.58 7.08
N ASP A 4 -7.48 -12.66 7.36
CA ASP A 4 -7.39 -13.81 6.44
C ASP A 4 -8.76 -14.43 6.20
N ARG A 5 -9.63 -14.50 7.22
CA ARG A 5 -11.01 -14.97 7.07
C ARG A 5 -11.82 -14.07 6.14
N VAL A 6 -11.71 -12.75 6.28
CA VAL A 6 -12.36 -11.77 5.39
C VAL A 6 -11.85 -11.90 3.96
N LEU A 7 -10.56 -12.22 3.78
CA LEU A 7 -9.93 -12.45 2.48
C LEU A 7 -10.17 -13.85 1.91
N GLY A 8 -10.93 -14.72 2.58
CA GLY A 8 -11.23 -16.06 2.10
C GLY A 8 -10.08 -17.07 2.24
N GLY A 9 -9.19 -16.86 3.23
CA GLY A 9 -8.07 -17.76 3.56
C GLY A 9 -6.69 -17.12 3.49
N GLY A 10 -6.59 -15.86 3.07
CA GLY A 10 -5.34 -15.10 3.01
C GLY A 10 -5.17 -14.32 1.71
N TRP A 11 -3.94 -13.88 1.44
CA TRP A 11 -3.60 -13.06 0.28
C TRP A 11 -3.35 -13.91 -0.97
N VAL A 12 -3.94 -13.50 -2.09
CA VAL A 12 -3.74 -14.14 -3.39
C VAL A 12 -2.68 -13.36 -4.19
N PRO A 13 -1.61 -14.00 -4.69
CA PRO A 13 -0.61 -13.33 -5.53
C PRO A 13 -1.21 -12.70 -6.79
N GLY A 14 -0.86 -11.44 -7.08
CA GLY A 14 -1.45 -10.66 -8.16
C GLY A 14 -2.88 -10.19 -7.90
N GLY A 15 -3.39 -10.44 -6.70
CA GLY A 15 -4.68 -9.94 -6.22
C GLY A 15 -4.53 -8.53 -5.65
N VAL A 16 -5.61 -7.75 -5.72
CA VAL A 16 -5.68 -6.41 -5.12
C VAL A 16 -6.87 -6.32 -4.19
N VAL A 17 -6.64 -5.74 -3.01
CA VAL A 17 -7.66 -5.50 -2.00
C VAL A 17 -7.75 -4.00 -1.75
N LEU A 18 -8.96 -3.46 -1.79
CA LEU A 18 -9.23 -2.07 -1.43
C LEU A 18 -9.73 -2.00 0.02
N LEU A 19 -9.00 -1.27 0.87
CA LEU A 19 -9.43 -0.97 2.22
C LEU A 19 -10.14 0.38 2.28
N GLY A 20 -11.48 0.35 2.31
CA GLY A 20 -12.32 1.53 2.50
C GLY A 20 -12.63 1.81 3.96
N GLY A 21 -12.92 3.07 4.29
CA GLY A 21 -13.37 3.49 5.62
C GLY A 21 -13.21 4.98 5.86
N GLU A 22 -13.89 5.51 6.87
CA GLU A 22 -13.84 6.93 7.23
C GLU A 22 -12.42 7.41 7.57
N PRO A 23 -12.08 8.69 7.33
CA PRO A 23 -10.85 9.29 7.85
C PRO A 23 -10.73 9.07 9.37
N GLY A 24 -9.55 8.69 9.86
CA GLY A 24 -9.31 8.49 11.29
C GLY A 24 -9.74 7.13 11.87
N VAL A 25 -10.44 6.26 11.11
CA VAL A 25 -10.87 4.92 11.60
C VAL A 25 -9.71 3.93 11.85
N GLY A 26 -8.47 4.30 11.48
CA GLY A 26 -7.28 3.48 11.73
C GLY A 26 -6.79 2.63 10.55
N LYS A 27 -7.17 2.96 9.30
CA LYS A 27 -6.74 2.24 8.09
C LYS A 27 -5.22 2.10 7.98
N SER A 28 -4.47 3.20 8.09
CA SER A 28 -3.00 3.17 8.00
C SER A 28 -2.36 2.37 9.14
N THR A 29 -2.98 2.36 10.33
CA THR A 29 -2.52 1.52 11.44
C THR A 29 -2.74 0.04 11.13
N LEU A 30 -3.92 -0.33 10.62
CA LEU A 30 -4.19 -1.70 10.19
C LEU A 30 -3.25 -2.14 9.06
N LEU A 31 -3.02 -1.29 8.06
CA LEU A 31 -2.10 -1.56 6.95
C LEU A 31 -0.67 -1.75 7.44
N LEU A 32 -0.18 -0.91 8.36
CA LEU A 32 1.14 -1.11 8.99
C LEU A 32 1.24 -2.44 9.75
N GLN A 33 0.18 -2.85 10.46
CA GLN A 33 0.15 -4.15 11.15
C GLN A 33 0.24 -5.31 10.16
N VAL A 34 -0.52 -5.24 9.06
CA VAL A 34 -0.48 -6.23 7.98
C VAL A 34 0.92 -6.29 7.36
N CYS A 35 1.52 -5.15 7.01
CA CYS A 35 2.86 -5.10 6.44
C CYS A 35 3.91 -5.71 7.37
N ALA A 36 3.84 -5.39 8.67
CA ALA A 36 4.75 -5.97 9.66
C ALA A 36 4.57 -7.50 9.77
N GLN A 37 3.33 -8.00 9.79
CA GLN A 37 3.07 -9.43 9.85
C GLN A 37 3.58 -10.16 8.60
N MET A 38 3.37 -9.58 7.42
CA MET A 38 3.87 -10.15 6.15
C MET A 38 5.40 -10.18 6.12
N ALA A 39 6.06 -9.12 6.58
CA ALA A 39 7.51 -9.05 6.67
C ALA A 39 8.10 -10.06 7.66
N GLN A 40 7.47 -10.22 8.84
CA GLN A 40 7.83 -11.27 9.81
C GLN A 40 7.63 -12.68 9.26
N GLY A 41 6.70 -12.86 8.33
CA GLY A 41 6.52 -14.09 7.55
C GLY A 41 7.58 -14.34 6.48
N GLY A 42 8.63 -13.50 6.40
CA GLY A 42 9.75 -13.64 5.48
C GLY A 42 9.55 -12.97 4.12
N ARG A 43 8.46 -12.23 3.91
CA ARG A 43 8.22 -11.49 2.67
C ARG A 43 8.96 -10.15 2.66
N LYS A 44 9.40 -9.73 1.49
CA LYS A 44 9.90 -8.37 1.27
C LYS A 44 8.72 -7.44 1.01
N VAL A 45 8.46 -6.51 1.92
CA VAL A 45 7.25 -5.67 1.92
C VAL A 45 7.58 -4.21 1.62
N LEU A 46 6.81 -3.58 0.73
CA LEU A 46 6.91 -2.14 0.47
C LEU A 46 5.62 -1.42 0.89
N TYR A 47 5.73 -0.46 1.80
CA TYR A 47 4.66 0.49 2.12
C TYR A 47 4.92 1.79 1.37
N ILE A 48 4.06 2.10 0.40
CA ILE A 48 4.12 3.32 -0.38
C ILE A 48 3.13 4.32 0.22
N SER A 49 3.61 5.51 0.56
CA SER A 49 2.81 6.57 1.17
C SER A 49 2.82 7.84 0.34
N GLY A 50 1.64 8.35 0.00
CA GLY A 50 1.49 9.66 -0.64
C GLY A 50 1.07 10.76 0.34
N GLU A 51 0.61 10.41 1.54
CA GLU A 51 0.10 11.38 2.53
C GLU A 51 1.12 11.72 3.63
N GLU A 52 1.88 10.73 4.09
CA GLU A 52 2.77 10.86 5.24
C GLU A 52 4.24 10.69 4.85
N SER A 53 5.11 11.44 5.53
CA SER A 53 6.56 11.27 5.39
C SER A 53 7.06 9.96 6.03
N SER A 54 8.21 9.49 5.56
CA SER A 54 8.85 8.28 6.07
C SER A 54 9.15 8.36 7.57
N GLY A 55 9.52 9.55 8.07
CA GLY A 55 9.76 9.79 9.49
C GLY A 55 8.50 9.65 10.35
N GLN A 56 7.36 10.16 9.89
CA GLN A 56 6.08 10.04 10.61
C GLN A 56 5.60 8.58 10.66
N LEU A 57 5.65 7.88 9.53
CA LEU A 57 5.29 6.47 9.46
C LEU A 57 6.22 5.60 10.30
N ALA A 58 7.54 5.81 10.20
CA ALA A 58 8.51 5.07 11.00
C ALA A 58 8.35 5.32 12.51
N MET A 59 8.08 6.56 12.93
CA MET A 59 7.80 6.87 14.34
C MET A 59 6.58 6.09 14.84
N ARG A 60 5.48 6.11 14.07
CA ARG A 60 4.25 5.37 14.40
C ARG A 60 4.51 3.87 14.46
N GLY A 61 5.18 3.33 13.44
CA GLY A 61 5.55 1.91 13.38
C GLY A 61 6.40 1.50 14.58
N ARG A 62 7.44 2.25 14.93
CA ARG A 62 8.31 1.98 16.09
C ARG A 62 7.53 2.00 17.41
N ARG A 63 6.67 3.00 17.61
CA ARG A 63 5.84 3.11 18.82
C ARG A 63 4.95 1.87 19.00
N LEU A 64 4.50 1.26 17.90
CA LEU A 64 3.62 0.09 17.91
C LEU A 64 4.39 -1.24 17.80
N GLY A 65 5.72 -1.23 17.67
CA GLY A 65 6.52 -2.44 17.44
C GLY A 65 6.35 -3.05 16.04
N LEU A 66 5.96 -2.26 15.05
CA LEU A 66 5.61 -2.69 13.68
C LEU A 66 6.67 -2.33 12.64
N MET A 67 7.96 -2.36 13.02
CA MET A 67 9.08 -2.11 12.11
C MET A 67 10.05 -3.31 12.07
N PRO A 68 9.60 -4.49 11.63
CA PRO A 68 10.48 -5.64 11.46
C PRO A 68 11.45 -5.44 10.29
N GLU A 69 12.49 -6.27 10.23
CA GLU A 69 13.29 -6.42 9.01
C GLU A 69 12.40 -6.88 7.84
N GLY A 70 12.74 -6.47 6.62
CA GLY A 70 11.96 -6.78 5.42
C GLY A 70 10.80 -5.82 5.14
N LEU A 71 10.47 -4.89 6.04
CA LEU A 71 9.52 -3.79 5.79
C LEU A 71 10.25 -2.52 5.33
N TYR A 72 9.91 -2.05 4.13
CA TYR A 72 10.47 -0.86 3.52
C TYR A 72 9.39 0.21 3.36
N LEU A 73 9.75 1.47 3.58
CA LEU A 73 8.86 2.62 3.42
C LEU A 73 9.32 3.46 2.23
N LEU A 74 8.41 3.77 1.32
CA LEU A 74 8.62 4.70 0.22
C LEU A 74 7.57 5.81 0.35
N CYS A 75 8.00 7.07 0.45
CA CYS A 75 7.11 8.19 0.68
C CYS A 75 7.32 9.23 -0.41
N GLU A 76 6.58 9.08 -1.51
CA GLU A 76 6.71 9.86 -2.72
C GLU A 76 5.33 10.10 -3.34
N TYR A 77 5.20 11.13 -4.16
CA TYR A 77 3.93 11.50 -4.83
C TYR A 77 3.79 10.89 -6.22
N ASP A 78 4.89 10.45 -6.83
CA ASP A 78 4.92 9.87 -8.17
C ASP A 78 4.62 8.36 -8.11
N LEU A 79 3.37 8.02 -8.40
CA LEU A 79 2.93 6.63 -8.40
C LEU A 79 3.64 5.76 -9.45
N PRO A 80 3.83 6.19 -10.72
CA PRO A 80 4.57 5.40 -11.70
C PRO A 80 5.95 4.93 -11.22
N SER A 81 6.78 5.84 -10.69
CA SER A 81 8.11 5.48 -10.17
C SER A 81 8.00 4.60 -8.94
N SER A 82 7.03 4.87 -8.06
CA SER A 82 6.79 4.06 -6.87
C SER A 82 6.40 2.62 -7.22
N LEU A 83 5.52 2.42 -8.21
CA LEU A 83 5.13 1.09 -8.69
C LEU A 83 6.28 0.39 -9.42
N LYS A 84 7.12 1.12 -10.16
CA LYS A 84 8.34 0.56 -10.77
C LYS A 84 9.32 0.04 -9.71
N ALA A 85 9.50 0.79 -8.62
CA ALA A 85 10.33 0.36 -7.50
C ALA A 85 9.74 -0.87 -6.78
N ALA A 86 8.41 -1.01 -6.79
CA ALA A 86 7.65 -2.06 -6.12
C ALA A 86 7.77 -3.45 -6.76
N GLU A 87 8.21 -3.55 -8.02
CA GLU A 87 8.31 -4.81 -8.79
C GLU A 87 9.19 -5.89 -8.14
N LYS A 88 10.11 -5.51 -7.26
CA LYS A 88 11.07 -6.40 -6.57
C LYS A 88 10.60 -6.85 -5.18
N TYR A 89 9.35 -6.61 -4.83
CA TYR A 89 8.76 -6.88 -3.52
C TYR A 89 7.67 -7.94 -3.62
N ASP A 90 7.39 -8.65 -2.52
CA ASP A 90 6.43 -9.76 -2.46
C ASP A 90 5.06 -9.36 -1.90
N PHE A 91 4.95 -8.12 -1.41
CA PHE A 91 3.72 -7.53 -0.91
C PHE A 91 3.85 -6.00 -0.91
N VAL A 92 2.82 -5.31 -1.40
CA VAL A 92 2.84 -3.85 -1.56
C VAL A 92 1.57 -3.24 -0.99
N VAL A 93 1.73 -2.15 -0.24
CA VAL A 93 0.63 -1.28 0.19
C VAL A 93 0.80 0.08 -0.45
N VAL A 94 -0.30 0.66 -0.92
CA VAL A 94 -0.38 2.04 -1.42
C VAL A 94 -1.36 2.80 -0.53
N ASP A 95 -0.85 3.73 0.27
CA ASP A 95 -1.63 4.52 1.24
C ASP A 95 -1.43 6.03 1.04
N SER A 96 -2.44 6.84 0.75
CA SER A 96 -3.76 6.47 0.26
C SER A 96 -3.88 6.80 -1.21
N VAL A 97 -4.71 6.05 -1.94
CA VAL A 97 -4.92 6.19 -3.38
C VAL A 97 -5.30 7.62 -3.82
N GLN A 98 -6.01 8.37 -2.99
CA GLN A 98 -6.37 9.77 -3.29
C GLN A 98 -5.19 10.75 -3.29
N ALA A 99 -4.07 10.39 -2.67
CA ALA A 99 -2.89 11.24 -2.60
C ALA A 99 -2.04 11.20 -3.89
N PHE A 100 -2.25 10.17 -4.71
CA PHE A 100 -1.50 9.95 -5.95
C PHE A 100 -2.20 10.54 -7.16
N ARG A 101 -1.42 10.75 -8.22
CA ARG A 101 -1.90 11.18 -9.53
C ARG A 101 -1.65 10.08 -10.57
N ALA A 102 -2.60 9.95 -11.47
CA ALA A 102 -2.46 9.25 -12.74
C ALA A 102 -2.34 10.31 -13.84
N ASP A 103 -1.15 10.42 -14.44
CA ASP A 103 -0.85 11.48 -15.43
C ASP A 103 -1.69 11.36 -16.71
N ALA A 104 -2.13 10.16 -17.04
CA ALA A 104 -3.02 9.90 -18.17
C ALA A 104 -4.47 10.38 -17.95
N GLU A 105 -4.83 10.73 -16.70
CA GLU A 105 -6.17 11.14 -16.31
C GLU A 105 -6.26 12.66 -16.10
N ASN A 106 -7.42 13.24 -16.40
CA ASN A 106 -7.68 14.65 -16.12
C ASN A 106 -8.15 14.87 -14.67
N GLY A 107 -7.97 16.09 -14.16
CA GLY A 107 -8.45 16.51 -12.83
C GLY A 107 -7.36 16.62 -11.76
N TRP A 108 -7.78 16.78 -10.50
CA TRP A 108 -6.90 16.86 -9.33
C TRP A 108 -6.84 15.53 -8.58
N ALA A 109 -5.75 15.30 -7.85
CA ALA A 109 -5.55 14.12 -6.99
C ALA A 109 -6.75 13.92 -6.05
N GLY A 110 -7.27 12.70 -5.97
CA GLY A 110 -8.46 12.38 -5.18
C GLY A 110 -9.79 12.61 -5.89
N SER A 111 -9.82 13.20 -7.09
CA SER A 111 -11.03 13.17 -7.93
C SER A 111 -11.38 11.74 -8.35
N PRO A 112 -12.67 11.42 -8.60
CA PRO A 112 -13.07 10.05 -8.95
C PRO A 112 -12.34 9.44 -10.16
N ASN A 113 -12.01 10.25 -11.18
CA ASN A 113 -11.24 9.78 -12.34
C ASN A 113 -9.79 9.43 -11.94
N GLN A 114 -9.13 10.32 -11.19
CA GLN A 114 -7.76 10.11 -10.72
C GLN A 114 -7.65 8.87 -9.83
N VAL A 115 -8.58 8.68 -8.88
CA VAL A 115 -8.59 7.49 -8.01
C VAL A 115 -8.77 6.20 -8.82
N ARG A 116 -9.63 6.21 -9.84
CA ARG A 116 -9.78 5.06 -10.75
C ARG A 116 -8.53 4.78 -11.57
N GLY A 117 -7.85 5.82 -12.07
CA GLY A 117 -6.59 5.69 -12.80
C GLY A 117 -5.49 5.07 -11.93
N VAL A 118 -5.30 5.61 -10.72
CA VAL A 118 -4.36 5.08 -9.70
C VAL A 118 -4.64 3.62 -9.40
N ALA A 119 -5.90 3.27 -9.11
CA ALA A 119 -6.29 1.89 -8.82
C ALA A 119 -6.03 0.96 -10.01
N SER A 120 -6.29 1.41 -11.25
CA SER A 120 -6.05 0.62 -12.46
C SER A 120 -4.57 0.33 -12.65
N MET A 121 -3.70 1.32 -12.46
CA MET A 121 -2.24 1.14 -12.52
C MET A 121 -1.74 0.15 -11.45
N THR A 122 -2.26 0.23 -10.23
CA THR A 122 -1.90 -0.72 -9.16
C THR A 122 -2.35 -2.15 -9.49
N VAL A 123 -3.55 -2.33 -10.03
CA VAL A 123 -4.05 -3.64 -10.47
C VAL A 123 -3.21 -4.23 -11.60
N GLU A 124 -2.82 -3.41 -12.56
CA GLU A 124 -1.95 -3.85 -13.66
C GLU A 124 -0.58 -4.31 -13.16
N MET A 125 0.04 -3.54 -12.25
CA MET A 125 1.32 -3.90 -11.62
C MET A 125 1.21 -5.25 -10.88
N ALA A 126 0.19 -5.41 -10.02
CA ALA A 126 -0.01 -6.64 -9.27
C ALA A 126 -0.15 -7.86 -10.19
N LYS A 127 -0.95 -7.75 -11.27
CA LYS A 127 -1.13 -8.84 -12.24
C LYS A 127 0.15 -9.21 -12.98
N ASN A 128 0.91 -8.20 -13.44
CA ASN A 128 2.10 -8.41 -14.26
C ASN A 128 3.25 -9.04 -13.47
N PHE A 129 3.42 -8.65 -12.20
CA PHE A 129 4.53 -9.10 -11.36
C PHE A 129 4.14 -10.16 -10.33
N ARG A 130 2.85 -10.53 -10.26
CA ARG A 130 2.28 -11.47 -9.28
C ARG A 130 2.56 -11.06 -7.83
N VAL A 131 2.64 -9.75 -7.58
CA VAL A 131 2.79 -9.11 -6.27
C VAL A 131 1.45 -9.03 -5.56
#